data_AF-A0A7K1ZE51-F1
#
_entry.id   AF-A0A7K1ZE51-F1
#
_cell.length_a   1.000
_cell.length_b   1.000
_cell.length_c   1.000
_cell.angle_alpha   90.00
_cell.angle_beta   90.00
_cell.angle_gamma   90.00
#
_symmetry.space_group_name_H-M   'P 1'
#
loop_
_entity.id
_entity.type
_entity.pdbx_description
1 polymer ?
#
loop_
_entity_poly.entity_id
_entity_poly.type
_entity_poly.pdbx_seq_one_letter_code
_entity_poly.pdbx_strand_id
1 'polypeptide(L)'
;MRYSEAEVTAVDAAMEKYRSGLNDEVGAALAVVGFSAERVDREATIRDDMIRVAYRAGASLRQISDVSGLGRKTVTAIVRAGRTSDVP
;
A
#
# COMPACT_ATOMS: atom_id res chain seq x y z
N MET A 1 4.23 -22.72 12.70
CA MET A 1 4.87 -21.54 12.07
C MET A 1 5.87 -20.99 13.09
N ARG A 2 7.14 -20.79 12.71
CA ARG A 2 8.13 -20.07 13.52
C ARG A 2 8.66 -18.93 12.66
N TYR A 3 8.73 -17.73 13.22
CA TYR A 3 9.38 -16.61 12.56
C TYR A 3 10.89 -16.85 12.54
N SER A 4 11.51 -16.52 11.42
CA SER A 4 12.96 -16.48 11.27
C SER A 4 13.54 -15.33 12.10
N GLU A 5 14.81 -15.46 12.49
CA GLU A 5 15.53 -14.40 13.21
C GLU A 5 15.55 -13.10 12.40
N ALA A 6 15.71 -13.19 11.08
CA ALA A 6 15.65 -12.04 10.18
C ALA A 6 14.30 -11.32 10.20
N GLU A 7 13.18 -12.06 10.25
CA GLU A 7 11.84 -11.47 10.36
C GLU A 7 11.65 -10.76 11.70
N VAL A 8 12.13 -11.34 12.80
CA VAL A 8 12.08 -10.72 14.13
C VAL A 8 12.92 -9.44 14.15
N THR A 9 14.16 -9.49 13.67
CA THR A 9 15.05 -8.31 13.60
C THR A 9 14.46 -7.19 12.74
N ALA A 10 13.81 -7.53 11.62
CA ALA A 10 13.18 -6.53 10.77
C ALA A 10 12.00 -5.84 11.46
N VAL A 11 11.19 -6.59 12.22
CA VAL A 11 10.07 -6.03 12.99
C VAL A 11 10.59 -5.13 14.12
N ASP A 12 11.64 -5.55 14.84
CA ASP A 12 12.25 -4.72 15.90
C ASP A 12 12.79 -3.39 15.36
N ALA A 13 13.48 -3.43 14.20
CA ALA A 13 13.97 -2.23 13.55
C ALA A 13 12.83 -1.29 13.12
N ALA A 14 11.72 -1.84 12.62
CA ALA A 14 10.54 -1.06 12.26
C ALA A 14 9.84 -0.46 13.49
N MET A 15 9.74 -1.22 14.59
CA MET A 15 9.22 -0.70 15.86
C MET A 15 10.05 0.48 16.38
N GLU A 16 11.37 0.36 16.37
CA GLU A 16 12.28 1.44 16.77
C GLU A 16 12.12 2.69 15.88
N LYS A 17 12.03 2.47 14.56
CA LYS A 17 11.79 3.55 13.60
C LYS A 17 10.51 4.34 13.93
N TYR A 18 9.40 3.64 14.22
CA TYR A 18 8.10 4.28 14.36
C TYR A 18 7.83 4.83 15.76
N ARG A 19 8.40 4.24 16.82
CA ARG A 19 8.20 4.73 18.19
C ARG A 19 8.89 6.07 18.47
N SER A 20 9.72 6.56 17.55
CA SER A 20 10.36 7.88 17.60
C SER A 20 11.13 8.12 18.92
N GLY A 21 11.78 7.08 19.45
CA GLY A 21 12.54 7.13 20.71
C GLY A 21 11.70 7.07 22.00
N LEU A 22 10.38 6.89 21.91
CA LEU A 22 9.50 6.72 23.05
C LEU A 22 9.36 5.24 23.43
N ASN A 23 9.41 4.94 24.73
CA ASN A 23 9.36 3.57 25.29
C ASN A 23 8.05 3.27 26.04
N ASP A 24 7.15 4.23 26.13
CA ASP A 24 5.89 4.17 26.86
C ASP A 24 4.70 3.84 25.93
N GLU A 25 3.48 3.96 26.47
CA GLU A 25 2.24 3.74 25.72
C GLU A 25 2.15 4.61 24.45
N VAL A 26 2.74 5.82 24.48
CA VAL A 26 2.78 6.72 23.32
C VAL A 26 3.67 6.14 22.23
N GLY A 27 4.86 5.66 22.60
CA GLY A 27 5.77 4.98 21.67
C GLY A 27 5.13 3.75 21.01
N ALA A 28 4.43 2.94 21.80
CA ALA A 28 3.70 1.78 21.29
C ALA A 28 2.56 2.18 20.33
N ALA A 29 1.78 3.21 20.67
CA ALA A 29 0.71 3.72 19.81
C ALA A 29 1.27 4.26 18.48
N LEU A 30 2.37 5.01 18.52
CA LEU A 30 3.05 5.50 17.31
C LEU A 30 3.55 4.36 16.43
N ALA A 31 4.12 3.31 17.03
CA ALA A 31 4.54 2.12 16.30
C ALA A 31 3.38 1.49 15.52
N VAL A 32 2.23 1.28 16.17
CA VAL A 32 1.03 0.72 15.54
C VAL A 32 0.49 1.61 14.42
N VAL A 33 0.49 2.93 14.60
CA VAL A 33 0.10 3.89 13.55
C VAL A 33 1.05 3.79 12.35
N GLY A 34 2.35 3.73 12.59
CA GLY A 34 3.37 3.58 11.55
C GLY A 34 3.21 2.29 10.74
N PHE A 35 3.01 1.16 11.41
CA PHE A 35 2.73 -0.12 10.73
C PHE A 35 1.41 -0.09 9.95
N SER A 36 0.38 0.56 10.48
CA SER A 36 -0.90 0.69 9.80
C SER A 36 -0.77 1.52 8.52
N ALA A 37 0.01 2.60 8.55
CA ALA A 37 0.31 3.42 7.38
C ALA A 37 1.07 2.62 6.32
N GLU A 38 2.14 1.90 6.70
CA GLU A 38 2.89 1.05 5.76
C GLU A 38 2.00 -0.01 5.10
N ARG A 39 1.10 -0.63 5.88
CA ARG A 39 0.14 -1.60 5.35
C ARG A 39 -0.83 -0.95 4.36
N VAL A 40 -1.35 0.23 4.66
CA VAL A 40 -2.24 0.98 3.75
C VAL A 40 -1.52 1.33 2.45
N ASP A 41 -0.26 1.75 2.50
CA ASP A 41 0.54 2.07 1.31
C ASP A 41 0.80 0.84 0.44
N ARG A 42 1.09 -0.31 1.06
CA ARG A 42 1.28 -1.59 0.36
C ARG A 42 -0.01 -2.03 -0.32
N GLU A 43 -1.13 -2.01 0.38
CA GLU A 43 -2.44 -2.36 -0.17
C GLU A 43 -2.89 -1.41 -1.27
N ALA A 44 -2.61 -0.10 -1.12
CA ALA A 44 -2.88 0.89 -2.16
C ALA A 44 -2.10 0.58 -3.44
N THR A 45 -0.81 0.22 -3.31
CA THR A 45 0.03 -0.18 -4.44
C THR A 45 -0.54 -1.40 -5.17
N ILE A 46 -0.87 -2.45 -4.42
CA ILE A 46 -1.45 -3.68 -4.98
C ILE A 46 -2.78 -3.40 -5.68
N ARG A 47 -3.66 -2.62 -5.04
CA ARG A 47 -4.95 -2.21 -5.62
C ARG A 47 -4.75 -1.47 -6.94
N ASP A 48 -3.83 -0.51 -6.97
CA ASP A 48 -3.57 0.29 -8.16
C ASP A 48 -3.01 -0.55 -9.32
N ASP A 49 -2.17 -1.54 -9.02
CA ASP A 49 -1.72 -2.53 -10.01
C ASP A 49 -2.86 -3.41 -10.52
N MET A 50 -3.73 -3.89 -9.65
CA MET A 50 -4.90 -4.68 -10.05
C MET A 50 -5.91 -3.85 -10.84
N ILE A 51 -6.04 -2.56 -10.57
CA ILE A 51 -6.82 -1.61 -11.39
C ILE A 51 -6.25 -1.57 -12.82
N ARG A 52 -4.93 -1.52 -12.98
CA ARG A 52 -4.28 -1.52 -14.30
C ARG A 52 -4.50 -2.85 -15.03
N VAL A 53 -4.37 -3.97 -14.33
CA VAL A 53 -4.64 -5.31 -14.88
C VAL A 53 -6.10 -5.41 -15.36
N ALA A 54 -7.07 -5.03 -14.52
CA ALA A 54 -8.49 -5.07 -14.87
C ALA A 54 -8.80 -4.19 -16.10
N TYR A 55 -8.24 -2.98 -16.16
CA TYR A 55 -8.41 -2.10 -17.31
C TYR A 55 -7.82 -2.70 -18.59
N ARG A 56 -6.61 -3.26 -18.53
CA ARG A 56 -5.97 -3.95 -19.68
C ARG A 56 -6.77 -5.18 -20.14
N ALA A 57 -7.46 -5.85 -19.21
CA ALA A 57 -8.36 -6.96 -19.51
C ALA A 57 -9.74 -6.51 -20.08
N GLY A 58 -9.97 -5.21 -20.24
CA GLY A 58 -11.17 -4.65 -20.88
C GLY A 58 -12.24 -4.14 -19.92
N ALA A 59 -12.01 -4.13 -18.61
CA ALA A 59 -12.95 -3.54 -17.67
C ALA A 59 -13.08 -2.02 -17.90
N SER A 60 -14.31 -1.51 -17.91
CA SER A 60 -14.56 -0.08 -18.06
C SER A 60 -14.12 0.70 -16.81
N LEU A 61 -13.74 1.98 -16.99
CA LEU A 61 -13.42 2.87 -15.87
C LEU A 61 -14.57 3.00 -14.86
N ARG A 62 -15.82 2.81 -15.31
CA ARG A 62 -16.99 2.79 -14.43
C ARG A 62 -17.00 1.55 -13.53
N GLN A 63 -16.89 0.37 -14.12
CA GLN A 63 -16.87 -0.89 -13.34
C GLN A 63 -15.75 -0.88 -12.31
N ILE A 64 -14.56 -0.40 -12.69
CA ILE A 64 -13.42 -0.30 -11.78
C ILE A 64 -13.69 0.71 -10.65
N SER A 65 -14.25 1.88 -10.97
CA SER A 65 -14.63 2.90 -9.98
C SER A 65 -15.63 2.35 -8.97
N ASP A 66 -16.63 1.61 -9.44
CA ASP A 66 -17.69 1.05 -8.60
C ASP A 66 -17.13 0.01 -7.62
N VAL A 67 -16.25 -0.92 -8.05
CA VAL A 67 -15.71 -1.98 -7.18
C VAL A 67 -14.55 -1.54 -6.28
N SER A 68 -13.77 -0.54 -6.72
CA SER A 68 -12.63 -0.04 -5.92
C SER A 68 -13.04 0.99 -4.88
N GLY A 69 -14.26 1.53 -4.97
CA GLY A 69 -14.71 2.68 -4.17
C GLY A 69 -13.98 3.98 -4.51
N LEU A 70 -13.12 3.99 -5.53
CA LEU A 70 -12.39 5.18 -5.97
C LEU A 70 -13.20 5.97 -6.97
N GLY A 71 -13.07 7.30 -6.92
CA GLY A 71 -13.67 8.18 -7.93
C GLY A 71 -13.07 7.96 -9.33
N ARG A 72 -13.89 8.17 -10.37
CA ARG A 72 -13.50 7.99 -11.77
C ARG A 72 -12.23 8.75 -12.17
N LYS A 73 -12.02 9.96 -11.62
CA LYS A 73 -10.80 10.76 -11.85
C LYS A 73 -9.55 10.03 -11.34
N THR A 74 -9.61 9.50 -10.12
CA THR A 74 -8.52 8.74 -9.50
C THR A 74 -8.21 7.48 -10.29
N VAL A 75 -9.22 6.70 -10.65
CA VAL A 75 -9.05 5.50 -11.50
C VAL A 75 -8.39 5.85 -12.84
N THR A 76 -8.82 6.95 -13.47
CA THR A 76 -8.23 7.42 -14.72
C THR A 76 -6.75 7.76 -14.56
N ALA A 77 -6.37 8.41 -13.46
CA ALA A 77 -4.98 8.76 -13.17
C ALA A 77 -4.12 7.50 -12.96
N ILE A 78 -4.60 6.53 -12.18
CA ILE A 78 -3.89 5.26 -11.90
C ILE A 78 -3.58 4.50 -13.19
N VAL A 79 -4.58 4.38 -14.07
CA VAL A 79 -4.44 3.71 -15.37
C VAL A 79 -3.46 4.44 -16.29
N ARG A 80 -3.45 5.78 -16.28
CA ARG A 80 -2.53 6.58 -17.10
C ARG A 80 -1.09 6.57 -16.60
N ALA A 81 -0.89 6.56 -15.29
CA ALA A 81 0.45 6.51 -14.68
C ALA A 81 1.22 5.25 -15.08
N GLY A 82 0.54 4.13 -15.39
CA GLY A 82 1.16 2.89 -15.85
C GLY A 82 1.50 2.85 -17.35
N ARG A 83 1.30 3.94 -18.12
CA ARG A 83 1.60 4.01 -19.57
C ARG A 83 2.94 4.66 -19.91
N THR A 84 3.63 5.30 -18.96
CA THR A 84 4.90 6.00 -19.22
C THR A 84 6.12 5.08 -19.27
N SER A 85 5.96 3.79 -19.01
CA SER A 85 7.04 2.79 -19.06
C SER A 85 7.13 2.02 -20.39
N ASP A 86 6.21 2.25 -21.33
CA ASP A 86 6.22 1.69 -22.68
C ASP A 86 6.51 2.82 -23.69
N VAL A 87 7.78 3.20 -23.78
CA VAL A 87 8.32 3.89 -24.97
C VAL A 87 9.67 3.22 -25.30
N PRO A 88 9.85 2.66 -26.51
CA PRO A 88 11.13 2.09 -26.94
C PRO A 88 12.23 3.15 -27.09
#